data_AF-A0A431L0E8-F1
#
_entry.id   AF-A0A431L0E8-F1
#
_cell.length_a   1.000
_cell.length_b   1.000
_cell.length_c   1.000
_cell.angle_alpha   90.00
_cell.angle_beta   90.00
_cell.angle_gamma   90.00
#
_symmetry.space_group_name_H-M   'P 1'
#
loop_
_entity.id
_entity.type
_entity.pdbx_description
1 polymer ?
#
loop_
_entity_poly.entity_id
_entity_poly.type
_entity_poly.pdbx_seq_one_letter_code
_entity_poly.pdbx_strand_id
1 'polypeptide(L)'
;MRLPATRGEWIDRSRPVEFKFEGQTYKGYAGDTISAALWGAGVRVLGRSFKYHRPRGVLSLANHDVNALHQSGGTPNVRADVTPLVAGMDLTAVNTFGSLADDKGRFLGKLSAVLPVGFYYKAFHSKRLFPMWERMFRAMTGLGKVDLKSPHKRTPKAYDFCDVLVIGAGPSGLSAALAAAAQ
;
A
#
# COMPACT_ATOMS: atom_id res chain seq x y z
N MET A 1 4.38 -6.03 17.54
CA MET A 1 5.77 -6.26 17.96
C MET A 1 6.23 -7.43 17.11
N ARG A 2 7.49 -7.44 16.66
CA ARG A 2 8.00 -8.57 15.88
C ARG A 2 7.91 -9.85 16.68
N LEU A 3 7.43 -10.92 16.04
CA LEU A 3 7.35 -12.23 16.67
C LEU A 3 8.76 -12.81 16.89
N PRO A 4 8.94 -13.67 17.91
CA PRO A 4 10.15 -14.46 18.08
C PRO A 4 10.51 -15.23 16.80
N ALA A 5 11.78 -15.59 16.65
CA ALA A 5 12.22 -16.41 15.52
C ALA A 5 11.49 -17.76 15.53
N THR A 6 10.96 -18.15 14.38
CA THR A 6 10.31 -19.45 14.18
C THR A 6 11.02 -20.21 13.08
N ARG A 7 11.05 -21.54 13.20
CA ARG A 7 11.63 -22.40 12.16
C ARG A 7 10.86 -22.22 10.85
N GLY A 8 11.59 -21.98 9.77
CA GLY A 8 10.99 -21.82 8.43
C GLY A 8 10.38 -20.44 8.18
N GLU A 9 10.73 -19.42 8.96
CA GLU A 9 10.35 -18.04 8.63
C GLU A 9 10.94 -17.61 7.28
N TRP A 10 10.21 -16.75 6.56
CA TRP A 10 10.59 -16.31 5.20
C TRP A 10 11.46 -15.06 5.21
N ILE A 11 12.11 -14.76 6.33
CA ILE A 11 13.01 -13.63 6.51
C ILE A 11 14.39 -14.10 6.93
N ASP A 12 15.41 -13.35 6.55
CA ASP A 12 16.79 -13.57 6.99
C ASP A 12 17.18 -12.52 8.05
N ARG A 13 17.13 -12.93 9.32
CA ARG A 13 17.44 -12.05 10.45
C ARG A 13 18.91 -11.62 10.53
N SER A 14 19.82 -12.29 9.82
CA SER A 14 21.22 -11.90 9.75
C SER A 14 21.47 -10.71 8.81
N ARG A 15 20.49 -10.38 7.97
CA ARG A 15 20.58 -9.33 6.94
C ARG A 15 19.58 -8.20 7.22
N PRO A 16 19.91 -7.27 8.14
CA PRO A 16 19.05 -6.12 8.40
C PRO A 16 18.96 -5.22 7.16
N VAL A 17 17.78 -4.64 6.94
CA VAL A 17 17.50 -3.72 5.84
C VAL A 17 16.98 -2.41 6.43
N GLU A 18 17.69 -1.32 6.17
CA GLU A 18 17.32 0.02 6.63
C GLU A 18 16.48 0.75 5.57
N PHE A 19 15.44 1.45 6.03
CA PHE A 19 14.54 2.24 5.21
C PHE A 19 13.92 3.39 6.01
N LYS A 20 13.28 4.32 5.32
CA LYS A 20 12.56 5.44 5.93
C LYS A 20 11.07 5.33 5.67
N PHE A 21 10.29 5.69 6.69
CA PHE A 21 8.85 5.87 6.58
C PHE A 21 8.44 7.13 7.33
N GLU A 22 7.75 8.05 6.65
CA GLU A 22 7.36 9.37 7.20
C GLU A 22 8.56 10.14 7.77
N GLY A 23 9.71 10.08 7.09
CA GLY A 23 10.97 10.73 7.50
C GLY A 23 11.69 10.05 8.67
N GLN A 24 11.10 9.03 9.31
CA GLN A 24 11.72 8.28 10.40
C GLN A 24 12.41 7.03 9.87
N THR A 25 13.57 6.69 10.44
CA THR A 25 14.35 5.52 10.03
C THR A 25 13.89 4.28 10.78
N TYR A 26 13.68 3.19 10.04
CA TYR A 26 13.27 1.88 10.56
C TYR A 26 14.20 0.79 10.04
N LYS A 27 14.19 -0.35 10.73
CA LYS A 27 14.93 -1.55 10.33
C LYS A 27 13.96 -2.72 10.17
N GLY A 28 14.04 -3.38 9.02
CA GLY A 28 13.48 -4.70 8.76
C GLY A 28 14.59 -5.70 8.47
N TYR A 29 14.25 -6.80 7.82
CA TYR A 29 15.17 -7.85 7.40
C TYR A 29 14.93 -8.22 5.94
N ALA A 30 15.94 -8.81 5.30
CA ALA A 30 15.76 -9.36 3.95
C ALA A 30 14.61 -10.39 3.97
N GLY A 31 13.71 -10.30 3.00
CA GLY A 31 12.48 -11.11 2.93
C GLY A 31 11.24 -10.44 3.56
N ASP A 32 11.39 -9.38 4.37
CA ASP A 32 10.25 -8.59 4.80
C ASP A 32 9.55 -7.92 3.62
N THR A 33 8.24 -7.74 3.73
CA THR A 33 7.52 -6.69 3.00
C THR A 33 7.53 -5.40 3.81
N ILE A 34 7.23 -4.27 3.16
CA ILE A 34 7.15 -2.96 3.83
C ILE A 34 6.23 -3.01 5.06
N SER A 35 5.03 -3.58 4.92
CA SER A 35 4.06 -3.71 6.01
C SER A 35 4.59 -4.60 7.14
N ALA A 36 5.23 -5.73 6.81
CA ALA A 36 5.81 -6.64 7.80
C ALA A 36 6.91 -5.96 8.62
N ALA A 37 7.80 -5.21 7.97
CA ALA A 37 8.87 -4.44 8.60
C ALA A 37 8.29 -3.38 9.57
N LEU A 38 7.36 -2.56 9.11
CA LEU A 38 6.71 -1.52 9.91
C LEU A 38 5.94 -2.10 11.10
N TRP A 39 5.18 -3.18 10.91
CA TRP A 39 4.48 -3.86 11.99
C TRP A 39 5.43 -4.47 13.02
N GLY A 40 6.54 -5.06 12.54
CA GLY A 40 7.63 -5.56 13.34
C GLY A 40 8.22 -4.48 14.24
N ALA A 41 8.44 -3.28 13.70
CA ALA A 41 8.92 -2.10 14.41
C ALA A 41 7.86 -1.43 15.30
N GLY A 42 6.64 -1.96 15.37
CA GLY A 42 5.60 -1.45 16.27
C GLY A 42 4.63 -0.44 15.64
N VAL A 43 4.83 -0.06 14.37
CA VAL A 43 3.94 0.86 13.66
C VAL A 43 2.62 0.13 13.34
N ARG A 44 1.49 0.69 13.79
CA ARG A 44 0.15 0.10 13.60
C ARG A 44 -0.72 0.85 12.61
N VAL A 45 -0.56 2.17 12.59
CA VAL A 45 -1.20 3.03 11.60
C VAL A 45 -0.26 3.11 10.40
N LEU A 46 -0.69 2.57 9.27
CA LEU A 46 0.08 2.55 8.02
C LEU A 46 -0.54 3.44 6.93
N GLY A 47 -1.76 3.93 7.16
CA GLY A 47 -2.48 4.79 6.24
C GLY A 47 -3.72 5.43 6.85
N ARG A 48 -4.47 6.15 6.03
CA ARG A 48 -5.71 6.86 6.39
C ARG A 48 -6.82 6.44 5.44
N SER A 49 -8.04 6.34 5.95
CA SER A 49 -9.18 6.00 5.08
C SER A 49 -9.43 7.12 4.07
N PHE A 50 -9.75 6.71 2.84
CA PHE A 50 -9.94 7.60 1.69
C PHE A 50 -10.81 8.84 1.95
N LYS A 51 -11.96 8.66 2.63
CA LYS A 51 -12.96 9.72 2.82
C LYS A 51 -12.86 10.44 4.16
N TYR A 52 -12.60 9.69 5.23
CA TYR A 52 -12.79 10.18 6.61
C TYR A 52 -11.48 10.27 7.39
N HIS A 53 -10.35 9.95 6.76
CA HIS A 53 -9.03 10.02 7.38
C HIS A 53 -8.95 9.22 8.70
N ARG A 54 -9.73 8.14 8.80
CA ARG A 54 -9.68 7.23 9.94
C ARG A 54 -8.36 6.48 9.90
N PRO A 55 -7.70 6.25 11.05
CA PRO A 55 -6.50 5.42 11.08
C PRO A 55 -6.75 4.06 10.44
N ARG A 56 -5.83 3.63 9.57
CA ARG A 56 -5.85 2.31 8.94
C ARG A 56 -4.50 1.62 9.14
N GLY A 57 -4.55 0.33 9.44
CA GLY A 57 -3.39 -0.56 9.50
C GLY A 57 -3.52 -1.69 8.49
N VAL A 58 -2.73 -2.73 8.68
CA VAL A 58 -2.81 -3.97 7.89
C VAL A 58 -4.23 -4.56 7.97
N LEU A 59 -4.73 -5.02 6.83
CA LEU A 59 -5.98 -5.76 6.69
C LEU A 59 -5.76 -7.26 6.48
N SER A 60 -4.85 -7.66 5.58
CA SER A 60 -4.76 -9.05 5.13
C SER A 60 -3.37 -9.67 5.14
N LEU A 61 -2.32 -8.95 4.71
CA LEU A 61 -1.00 -9.53 4.36
C LEU A 61 -1.10 -10.65 3.30
N ALA A 62 -2.14 -10.63 2.48
CA ALA A 62 -2.46 -11.69 1.53
C ALA A 62 -2.74 -11.15 0.13
N ASN A 63 -2.05 -10.06 -0.27
CA ASN A 63 -2.25 -9.42 -1.57
C ASN A 63 -3.66 -8.81 -1.77
N HIS A 64 -4.40 -8.58 -0.68
CA HIS A 64 -5.73 -7.96 -0.69
C HIS A 64 -5.80 -6.70 0.19
N ASP A 65 -4.65 -6.18 0.62
CA ASP A 65 -4.61 -5.00 1.47
C ASP A 65 -4.96 -3.73 0.66
N VAL A 66 -5.95 -2.98 1.17
CA VAL A 66 -6.43 -1.72 0.58
C VAL A 66 -6.10 -0.50 1.45
N ASN A 67 -5.44 -0.72 2.58
CA ASN A 67 -5.17 0.27 3.60
C ASN A 67 -3.72 0.78 3.54
N ALA A 68 -2.77 -0.14 3.38
CA ALA A 68 -1.35 0.13 3.42
C ALA A 68 -0.82 0.48 2.02
N LEU A 69 -1.24 1.65 1.53
CA LEU A 69 -0.74 2.24 0.28
C LEU A 69 0.26 3.34 0.60
N HIS A 70 1.48 3.21 0.09
CA HIS A 70 2.56 4.16 0.29
C HIS A 70 3.00 4.80 -1.01
N GLN A 71 3.82 5.84 -0.90
CA GLN A 71 4.51 6.44 -2.02
C GLN A 71 6.02 6.33 -1.80
N SER A 72 6.72 5.87 -2.83
CA SER A 72 8.18 5.76 -2.84
C SER A 72 8.73 6.67 -3.93
N GLY A 73 9.28 7.83 -3.56
CA GLY A 73 9.67 8.86 -4.53
C GLY A 73 8.53 9.22 -5.49
N GLY A 74 8.76 9.05 -6.79
CA GLY A 74 7.77 9.28 -7.85
C GLY A 74 6.78 8.12 -8.09
N THR A 75 6.85 7.02 -7.33
CA THR A 75 5.96 5.85 -7.50
C THR A 75 4.81 5.92 -6.48
N PRO A 76 3.58 6.27 -6.89
CA PRO A 76 2.42 6.32 -6.01
C PRO A 76 1.82 4.93 -5.77
N ASN A 77 1.04 4.79 -4.70
CA ASN A 77 0.20 3.62 -4.40
C ASN A 77 0.97 2.30 -4.35
N VAL A 78 2.22 2.33 -3.88
CA VAL A 78 3.02 1.15 -3.57
C VAL A 78 2.26 0.34 -2.53
N ARG A 79 1.97 -0.92 -2.86
CA ARG A 79 1.23 -1.84 -2.00
C ARG A 79 2.18 -2.44 -0.98
N ALA A 80 2.12 -1.93 0.25
CA ALA A 80 3.09 -2.26 1.28
C ALA A 80 3.00 -3.72 1.77
N ASP A 81 1.84 -4.37 1.60
CA ASP A 81 1.61 -5.76 2.00
C ASP A 81 2.40 -6.78 1.17
N VAL A 82 2.67 -6.47 -0.10
CA VAL A 82 3.32 -7.38 -1.06
C VAL A 82 4.63 -6.88 -1.63
N THR A 83 4.93 -5.59 -1.50
CA THR A 83 6.19 -5.03 -2.00
C THR A 83 7.32 -5.45 -1.07
N PRO A 84 8.36 -6.16 -1.58
CA PRO A 84 9.53 -6.51 -0.78
C PRO A 84 10.24 -5.26 -0.29
N LEU A 85 10.72 -5.31 0.95
CA LEU A 85 11.53 -4.24 1.51
C LEU A 85 12.91 -4.22 0.85
N VAL A 86 13.33 -3.04 0.39
CA VAL A 86 14.65 -2.81 -0.21
C VAL A 86 15.37 -1.73 0.58
N ALA A 87 16.69 -1.88 0.72
CA ALA A 87 17.53 -0.92 1.42
C ALA A 87 17.43 0.48 0.77
N GLY A 88 17.34 1.51 1.62
CA GLY A 88 17.27 2.90 1.17
C GLY A 88 15.91 3.33 0.62
N MET A 89 14.86 2.51 0.75
CA MET A 89 13.49 2.96 0.48
C MET A 89 13.14 4.18 1.34
N ASP A 90 12.50 5.17 0.73
CA ASP A 90 11.94 6.33 1.42
C ASP A 90 10.45 6.44 1.12
N LEU A 91 9.65 6.19 2.14
CA LEU A 91 8.22 5.92 2.02
C LEU A 91 7.40 6.96 2.76
N THR A 92 6.29 7.37 2.16
CA THR A 92 5.27 8.19 2.83
C THR A 92 3.90 7.55 2.68
N ALA A 93 3.02 7.78 3.65
CA ALA A 93 1.63 7.40 3.54
C ALA A 93 0.92 8.30 2.52
N VAL A 94 0.06 7.69 1.69
CA VAL A 94 -0.77 8.45 0.76
C VAL A 94 -2.01 9.01 1.46
N ASN A 95 -2.64 10.02 0.85
CA ASN A 95 -3.90 10.61 1.31
C ASN A 95 -3.85 11.16 2.75
N THR A 96 -2.78 11.88 3.07
CA THR A 96 -2.58 12.58 4.35
C THR A 96 -2.46 14.09 4.11
N PHE A 97 -2.98 14.90 5.04
CA PHE A 97 -2.72 16.35 5.05
C PHE A 97 -1.70 16.70 6.13
N GLY A 98 -0.43 16.77 5.75
CA GLY A 98 0.70 16.90 6.66
C GLY A 98 1.46 15.59 6.72
N SER A 99 1.34 14.86 7.81
CA SER A 99 1.92 13.52 8.00
C SER A 99 0.86 12.51 8.39
N LEU A 100 1.21 11.23 8.39
CA LEU A 100 0.34 10.16 8.86
C LEU A 100 -0.04 10.34 10.34
N ALA A 101 0.91 10.79 11.16
CA ALA A 101 0.72 11.01 12.59
C ALA A 101 -0.13 12.26 12.86
N ASP A 102 0.12 13.35 12.14
CA ASP A 102 -0.58 14.64 12.29
C ASP A 102 -1.44 14.98 11.07
N ASP A 103 -2.30 14.03 10.69
CA ASP A 103 -3.21 14.22 9.56
C ASP A 103 -4.36 15.17 9.95
N LYS A 104 -4.36 16.38 9.39
CA LYS A 104 -5.42 17.39 9.63
C LYS A 104 -6.80 16.90 9.20
N GLY A 105 -6.87 16.00 8.22
CA GLY A 105 -8.11 15.38 7.75
C GLY A 105 -8.84 14.58 8.83
N ARG A 106 -8.17 14.18 9.92
CA ARG A 106 -8.77 13.42 11.04
C ARG A 106 -10.00 14.10 11.65
N PHE A 107 -10.15 15.41 11.49
CA PHE A 107 -11.33 16.14 11.97
C PHE A 107 -12.62 15.74 11.25
N LEU A 108 -12.56 15.41 9.94
CA LEU A 108 -13.72 14.89 9.20
C LEU A 108 -14.25 13.59 9.81
N GLY A 109 -13.37 12.78 10.42
CA GLY A 109 -13.75 11.59 11.16
C GLY A 109 -14.66 11.89 12.35
N LYS A 110 -14.49 13.03 13.04
CA LYS A 110 -15.35 13.44 14.17
C LYS A 110 -16.75 13.88 13.72
N LEU A 111 -16.87 14.37 12.50
CA LEU A 111 -18.13 14.81 11.89
C LEU A 111 -18.84 13.70 11.11
N SER A 112 -18.35 12.46 11.14
CA SER A 112 -18.87 11.40 10.28
C SER A 112 -20.34 11.06 10.53
N ALA A 113 -20.85 11.30 11.74
CA ALA A 113 -22.27 11.08 12.08
C ALA A 113 -23.21 12.05 11.34
N VAL A 114 -22.74 13.25 10.97
CA VAL A 114 -23.52 14.28 10.27
C VAL A 114 -23.38 14.16 8.75
N LEU A 115 -22.52 13.26 8.28
CA LEU A 115 -22.23 13.01 6.87
C LEU A 115 -22.71 11.62 6.44
N PRO A 116 -24.04 11.36 6.39
CA PRO A 116 -24.59 10.05 6.09
C PRO A 116 -24.19 9.58 4.68
N VAL A 117 -24.34 8.28 4.44
CA VAL A 117 -24.08 7.69 3.12
C VAL A 117 -24.88 8.45 2.05
N GLY A 118 -24.20 8.83 0.96
CA GLY A 118 -24.80 9.57 -0.14
C GLY A 118 -25.05 11.07 0.09
N PHE A 119 -24.66 11.67 1.22
CA PHE A 119 -24.87 13.11 1.46
C PHE A 119 -24.32 14.00 0.33
N TYR A 120 -23.21 13.59 -0.27
CA TYR A 120 -22.50 14.34 -1.31
C TYR A 120 -23.31 14.43 -2.61
N TYR A 121 -24.17 13.45 -2.90
CA TYR A 121 -25.12 13.54 -4.03
C TYR A 121 -26.19 14.62 -3.79
N LYS A 122 -26.53 14.90 -2.53
CA LYS A 122 -27.50 15.94 -2.17
C LYS A 122 -26.85 17.32 -2.03
N ALA A 123 -25.64 17.39 -1.49
CA ALA A 123 -24.96 18.65 -1.21
C ALA A 123 -24.25 19.28 -2.43
N PHE A 124 -23.75 18.47 -3.37
CA PHE A 124 -22.82 18.93 -4.40
C PHE A 124 -23.34 18.74 -5.84
N HIS A 125 -24.65 18.88 -6.06
CA HIS A 125 -25.28 18.68 -7.38
C HIS A 125 -25.43 19.97 -8.21
N SER A 126 -25.18 21.14 -7.62
CA SER A 126 -25.33 22.42 -8.32
C SER A 126 -24.27 22.57 -9.43
N LYS A 127 -24.72 22.64 -10.69
CA LYS A 127 -23.84 22.83 -11.87
C LYS A 127 -22.95 24.08 -11.76
N ARG A 128 -23.45 25.15 -11.14
CA ARG A 128 -22.71 26.41 -10.96
C ARG A 128 -21.49 26.25 -10.05
N LEU A 129 -21.64 25.48 -8.98
CA LEU A 129 -20.59 25.28 -7.98
C LEU A 129 -19.74 24.04 -8.27
N PHE A 130 -20.13 23.22 -9.26
CA PHE A 130 -19.47 21.97 -9.59
C PHE A 130 -17.96 22.11 -9.82
N PRO A 131 -17.43 23.08 -10.58
CA PRO A 131 -15.98 23.21 -10.77
C PRO A 131 -15.21 23.46 -9.46
N MET A 132 -15.83 24.17 -8.51
CA MET A 132 -15.27 24.40 -7.18
C MET A 132 -15.25 23.11 -6.36
N TRP A 133 -16.38 22.40 -6.33
CA TRP A 133 -16.50 21.11 -5.64
C TRP A 133 -15.55 20.07 -6.20
N GLU A 134 -15.45 19.96 -7.52
CA GLU A 134 -14.55 19.04 -8.21
C GLU A 134 -13.09 19.30 -7.82
N ARG A 135 -12.65 20.56 -7.84
CA ARG A 135 -11.28 20.93 -7.45
C ARG A 135 -11.00 20.59 -5.99
N MET A 136 -11.97 20.83 -5.10
CA MET A 136 -11.89 20.48 -3.69
C MET A 136 -11.78 18.96 -3.51
N PHE A 137 -12.67 18.18 -4.13
CA PHE A 137 -12.65 16.72 -4.03
C PHE A 137 -11.37 16.11 -4.61
N ARG A 138 -10.93 16.56 -5.78
CA ARG A 138 -9.67 16.09 -6.38
C ARG A 138 -8.47 16.31 -5.46
N ALA A 139 -8.47 17.40 -4.69
CA ALA A 139 -7.44 17.67 -3.70
C ALA A 139 -7.58 16.82 -2.42
N MET A 140 -8.81 16.48 -2.01
CA MET A 140 -9.08 15.77 -0.75
C MET A 140 -9.15 14.25 -0.86
N THR A 141 -9.43 13.73 -2.04
CA THR A 141 -9.67 12.31 -2.27
C THR A 141 -8.64 11.71 -3.23
N GLY A 142 -7.47 12.33 -3.33
CA GLY A 142 -6.35 11.79 -4.09
C GLY A 142 -5.58 10.80 -3.23
N LEU A 143 -5.28 9.61 -3.75
CA LEU A 143 -4.31 8.71 -3.11
C LEU A 143 -2.88 9.23 -3.38
N GLY A 144 -1.98 8.39 -3.88
CA GLY A 144 -0.62 8.82 -4.20
C GLY A 144 -0.59 9.92 -5.27
N LYS A 145 0.49 10.69 -5.28
CA LYS A 145 0.72 11.79 -6.21
C LYS A 145 1.57 11.29 -7.37
N VAL A 146 1.09 11.52 -8.59
CA VAL A 146 1.87 11.26 -9.81
C VAL A 146 2.85 12.40 -10.02
N ASP A 147 4.13 12.07 -10.15
CA ASP A 147 5.15 13.03 -10.57
C ASP A 147 5.28 13.01 -12.10
N LEU A 148 4.86 14.09 -12.75
CA LEU A 148 4.92 14.24 -14.21
C LEU A 148 6.35 14.40 -14.73
N LYS A 149 7.34 14.64 -13.87
CA LYS A 149 8.76 14.71 -14.22
C LYS A 149 9.46 13.36 -14.10
N SER A 150 8.78 12.33 -13.59
CA SER A 150 9.37 11.02 -13.42
C SER A 150 9.79 10.44 -14.77
N PRO A 151 11.01 9.89 -14.88
CA PRO A 151 11.50 9.38 -16.15
C PRO A 151 10.67 8.19 -16.62
N HIS A 152 10.45 8.11 -17.93
CA HIS A 152 9.82 6.93 -18.53
C HIS A 152 10.72 5.71 -18.32
N LYS A 153 10.19 4.71 -17.60
CA LYS A 153 10.84 3.41 -17.45
C LYS A 153 10.37 2.50 -18.57
N ARG A 154 11.29 2.06 -19.42
CA ARG A 154 11.00 0.98 -20.38
C ARG A 154 10.97 -0.35 -19.63
N THR A 155 9.86 -1.06 -19.73
CA THR A 155 9.72 -2.41 -19.20
C THR A 155 9.84 -3.40 -20.36
N PRO A 156 10.72 -4.41 -20.28
CA PRO A 156 10.81 -5.42 -21.31
C PRO A 156 9.51 -6.23 -21.38
N LYS A 157 9.20 -6.74 -22.57
CA LYS A 157 8.13 -7.71 -22.81
C LYS A 157 8.76 -8.97 -23.34
N ALA A 158 8.30 -10.12 -22.85
CA ALA A 158 8.72 -11.43 -23.32
C ALA A 158 7.50 -12.17 -23.89
N TYR A 159 7.76 -13.04 -24.86
CA TYR A 159 6.77 -13.90 -25.50
C TYR A 159 7.36 -15.31 -25.52
N ASP A 160 6.55 -16.29 -25.14
CA ASP A 160 6.97 -17.68 -25.07
C ASP A 160 5.78 -18.61 -25.28
N PHE A 161 6.04 -19.89 -25.50
CA PHE A 161 5.03 -20.94 -25.69
C PHE A 161 5.27 -22.08 -24.69
N CYS A 162 4.18 -22.71 -24.25
CA CYS A 162 4.23 -23.90 -23.40
C CYS A 162 3.04 -24.80 -23.73
N ASP A 163 3.21 -26.12 -23.57
CA ASP A 163 2.11 -27.07 -23.70
C ASP A 163 1.10 -26.90 -22.55
N VAL A 164 1.61 -26.66 -21.33
CA VAL A 164 0.80 -26.47 -20.13
C VAL A 164 1.30 -25.27 -19.32
N LEU A 165 0.41 -24.31 -19.05
CA LEU A 165 0.66 -23.18 -18.15
C LEU A 165 -0.06 -23.39 -16.80
N VAL A 166 0.71 -23.48 -15.71
CA VAL A 166 0.17 -23.57 -14.35
C VAL A 166 0.21 -22.20 -13.67
N ILE A 167 -0.95 -21.67 -13.28
CA ILE A 167 -1.08 -20.37 -12.60
C ILE A 167 -1.33 -20.59 -11.10
N GLY A 168 -0.33 -20.23 -10.28
CA GLY A 168 -0.37 -20.35 -8.82
C GLY A 168 0.51 -21.48 -8.31
N ALA A 169 1.35 -21.18 -7.32
CA ALA A 169 2.34 -22.12 -6.75
C ALA A 169 1.93 -22.68 -5.38
N GLY A 170 0.61 -22.80 -5.13
CA GLY A 170 0.10 -23.51 -3.96
C GLY A 170 0.18 -25.03 -4.14
N PRO A 171 -0.28 -25.83 -3.16
CA PRO A 171 -0.20 -27.30 -3.23
C PRO A 171 -0.81 -27.90 -4.51
N SER A 172 -1.99 -27.41 -4.93
CA SER A 172 -2.64 -27.87 -6.15
C SER A 172 -1.84 -27.54 -7.41
N GLY A 173 -1.26 -26.33 -7.48
CA GLY A 173 -0.46 -25.92 -8.63
C GLY A 173 0.87 -26.66 -8.72
N LEU A 174 1.55 -26.86 -7.58
CA LEU A 174 2.77 -27.67 -7.53
C LEU A 174 2.50 -29.12 -7.97
N SER A 175 1.40 -29.72 -7.50
CA SER A 175 1.01 -31.06 -7.92
C SER A 175 0.72 -31.13 -9.42
N ALA A 176 0.00 -30.14 -9.96
CA ALA A 176 -0.31 -30.08 -11.39
C ALA A 176 0.96 -29.91 -12.24
N ALA A 177 1.89 -29.05 -11.82
CA ALA A 177 3.16 -28.83 -12.51
C ALA A 177 4.04 -30.10 -12.51
N LEU A 178 4.12 -30.81 -11.38
CA LEU A 178 4.85 -32.08 -11.30
C LEU A 178 4.24 -33.15 -12.21
N ALA A 179 2.91 -33.26 -12.25
CA ALA A 179 2.22 -34.23 -13.11
C ALA A 179 2.36 -33.90 -14.61
N ALA A 180 2.38 -32.61 -14.97
CA ALA A 180 2.61 -32.18 -16.34
C ALA A 180 4.07 -32.41 -16.79
N ALA A 181 5.05 -32.19 -15.90
CA ALA A 181 6.47 -32.37 -16.19
C ALA A 181 6.92 -33.85 -16.27
N ALA A 182 6.11 -34.78 -15.78
CA ALA A 182 6.40 -36.22 -15.80
C ALA A 182 5.87 -36.94 -17.06
N GLN A 183 5.15 -36.23 -17.94
CA GLN A 183 4.68 -36.72 -19.24
C GLN A 183 5.72 -36.46 -20.32
#